data_AF-A0A536DZ99-F1
#
_entry.id   AF-A0A536DZ99-F1
#
_cell.length_a   1.000
_cell.length_b   1.000
_cell.length_c   1.000
_cell.angle_alpha   90.00
_cell.angle_beta   90.00
_cell.angle_gamma   90.00
#
_symmetry.space_group_name_H-M   'P 1'
#
loop_
_entity.id
_entity.type
_entity.pdbx_description
1 polymer ?
#
loop_
_entity_poly.entity_id
_entity_poly.type
_entity_poly.pdbx_seq_one_letter_code
_entity_poly.pdbx_strand_id
1 'polypeptide(L)'
;MLDNVDDRPVIWDRANRKHIEKDHPERGITVAEVEDAMTDSTREEVPDRKREGYWLVRGRTAAGRRLLVAWVEYRNGRYPVHAHVIGRRGK
;
A
#
# COMPACT_ATOMS: atom_id res chain seq x y z
N MET A 1 13.76 -5.30 18.28
CA MET A 1 13.14 -3.97 18.33
C MET A 1 11.89 -4.08 17.50
N LEU A 2 10.73 -3.70 18.02
CA LEU A 2 9.55 -3.51 17.17
C LEU A 2 9.84 -2.23 16.40
N ASP A 3 10.23 -2.36 15.13
CA ASP A 3 10.26 -1.22 14.22
C ASP A 3 8.86 -0.61 14.24
N ASN A 4 8.73 0.63 14.75
CA ASN A 4 7.45 1.33 14.71
C ASN A 4 7.05 1.48 13.25
N VAL A 5 5.86 0.97 12.91
CA VAL A 5 5.24 1.17 11.60
C VAL A 5 5.14 2.67 11.29
N ASP A 6 5.26 3.04 10.02
CA ASP A 6 5.27 4.45 9.63
C ASP A 6 3.82 4.95 9.57
N ASP A 7 3.45 5.83 10.51
CA ASP A 7 2.11 6.41 10.64
C ASP A 7 1.95 7.76 9.93
N ARG A 8 2.92 8.20 9.14
CA ARG A 8 2.78 9.41 8.33
C ARG A 8 1.61 9.28 7.35
N PRO A 9 0.99 10.40 6.91
CA PRO A 9 -0.16 10.35 6.03
C PRO A 9 0.16 9.67 4.69
N VAL A 10 -0.84 9.00 4.10
CA VAL A 10 -0.76 8.53 2.72
C VAL A 10 -0.96 9.72 1.78
N ILE A 11 -0.03 9.92 0.86
CA ILE A 11 -0.05 11.08 -0.04
C ILE A 11 -0.57 10.67 -1.40
N TRP A 12 -1.62 11.35 -1.85
CA TRP A 12 -2.21 11.18 -3.16
C TRP A 12 -2.05 12.43 -4.02
N ASP A 13 -1.70 12.21 -5.28
CA ASP A 13 -1.85 13.19 -6.34
C ASP A 13 -2.55 12.55 -7.55
N ARG A 14 -2.62 13.28 -8.66
CA ARG A 14 -3.27 12.80 -9.88
C ARG A 14 -2.56 11.58 -10.48
N ALA A 15 -1.23 11.50 -10.35
CA ALA A 15 -0.42 10.47 -11.00
C ALA A 15 -0.55 9.13 -10.28
N ASN A 16 -0.32 9.05 -8.97
CA ASN A 16 -0.47 7.77 -8.27
C ASN A 16 -1.92 7.28 -8.20
N ARG A 17 -2.90 8.19 -8.06
CA ARG A 17 -4.32 7.80 -8.16
C ARG A 17 -4.62 7.16 -9.51
N LYS A 18 -4.16 7.77 -10.62
CA LYS A 18 -4.30 7.20 -11.96
C LYS A 18 -3.58 5.85 -12.08
N HIS A 19 -2.37 5.75 -11.53
CA HIS A 19 -1.59 4.51 -11.60
C HIS A 19 -2.27 3.33 -10.89
N ILE A 20 -2.84 3.56 -9.71
CA ILE A 20 -3.52 2.53 -8.93
C ILE A 20 -4.83 2.10 -9.58
N GLU A 21 -5.68 3.05 -9.99
CA GLU A 21 -7.05 2.74 -10.40
C GLU A 21 -7.24 2.57 -11.90
N LYS A 22 -6.56 3.39 -12.71
CA LYS A 22 -6.88 3.55 -14.14
C LYS A 22 -5.86 2.92 -15.06
N ASP A 23 -4.59 2.93 -14.70
CA ASP A 23 -3.54 2.32 -15.53
C ASP A 23 -3.54 0.79 -15.42
N HIS A 24 -4.08 0.26 -14.31
CA HIS A 24 -4.13 -1.17 -14.01
C HIS A 24 -5.49 -1.64 -13.50
N PRO A 25 -6.59 -1.41 -14.25
CA PRO A 25 -7.93 -1.74 -13.81
C PRO A 25 -8.14 -3.24 -13.58
N GLU A 26 -7.33 -4.10 -14.22
CA GLU A 26 -7.34 -5.56 -14.05
C GLU A 26 -7.07 -6.00 -12.60
N ARG A 27 -6.43 -5.14 -11.79
CA ARG A 27 -6.16 -5.42 -10.36
C ARG A 27 -7.41 -5.25 -9.51
N GLY A 28 -8.39 -4.47 -9.98
CA GLY A 28 -9.59 -4.12 -9.23
C GLY A 28 -9.26 -3.58 -7.84
N ILE A 29 -8.25 -2.71 -7.73
CA ILE A 29 -7.83 -2.06 -6.48
C ILE A 29 -8.22 -0.60 -6.56
N THR A 30 -8.85 -0.09 -5.50
CA THR A 30 -9.24 1.32 -5.38
C THR A 30 -8.26 2.08 -4.49
N VAL A 31 -8.29 3.42 -4.55
CA VAL A 31 -7.55 4.27 -3.59
C VAL A 31 -7.92 3.93 -2.15
N ALA A 32 -9.22 3.77 -1.85
CA ALA A 32 -9.69 3.47 -0.50
C ALA A 32 -9.11 2.16 0.04
N GLU A 33 -9.01 1.12 -0.80
CA GLU A 33 -8.41 -0.14 -0.38
C GLU A 33 -6.91 -0.03 -0.10
N VAL A 34 -6.20 0.83 -0.83
CA VAL A 34 -4.79 1.12 -0.54
C VAL A 34 -4.66 1.88 0.78
N GLU A 35 -5.52 2.87 1.03
CA GLU A 35 -5.54 3.59 2.31
C GLU A 35 -5.84 2.65 3.48
N ASP A 36 -6.85 1.78 3.37
CA ASP A 36 -7.16 0.77 4.38
C ASP A 36 -5.94 -0.11 4.66
N ALA A 37 -5.31 -0.67 3.61
CA ALA A 37 -4.15 -1.54 3.80
C ALA A 37 -2.95 -0.81 4.41
N MET A 38 -2.74 0.46 4.09
CA MET A 38 -1.66 1.28 4.64
C MET A 38 -1.93 1.82 6.04
N THR A 39 -3.18 1.78 6.50
CA THR A 39 -3.60 2.24 7.83
C THR A 39 -4.08 1.09 8.73
N ASP A 40 -4.09 -0.15 8.22
CA ASP A 40 -4.36 -1.35 9.00
C ASP A 40 -3.47 -1.39 10.24
N SER A 41 -4.11 -1.42 11.42
CA SER A 41 -3.44 -1.52 12.72
C SER A 41 -2.59 -2.78 12.89
N THR A 42 -2.85 -3.81 12.08
CA THR A 42 -2.13 -5.08 12.07
C THR A 42 -1.16 -5.22 10.90
N ARG A 43 -0.89 -4.13 10.17
CA ARG A 43 -0.03 -4.16 8.99
C ARG A 43 1.40 -4.53 9.35
N GLU A 44 2.04 -5.25 8.43
CA GLU A 44 3.50 -5.42 8.43
C GLU A 44 4.11 -4.42 7.46
N GLU A 45 5.21 -3.81 7.85
CA GLU A 45 5.93 -2.83 7.04
C GLU A 45 7.43 -3.13 7.07
N VAL A 46 8.03 -3.26 5.89
CA VAL A 46 9.45 -3.59 5.75
C VAL A 46 10.07 -2.85 4.56
N PRO A 47 11.37 -2.51 4.60
CA PRO A 47 12.06 -1.97 3.44
C PRO A 47 12.10 -3.01 2.30
N ASP A 48 11.97 -2.56 1.06
CA ASP A 48 12.15 -3.42 -0.12
C ASP A 48 13.63 -3.77 -0.30
N ARG A 49 13.96 -5.05 -0.17
CA ARG A 49 15.34 -5.55 -0.31
C ARG A 49 15.91 -5.41 -1.73
N LYS A 50 15.07 -5.15 -2.73
CA LYS A 50 15.47 -5.03 -4.14
C LYS A 50 15.56 -3.59 -4.63
N ARG A 51 14.95 -2.63 -3.91
CA ARG A 51 14.83 -1.24 -4.34
C ARG A 51 15.04 -0.32 -3.15
N GLU A 52 16.20 0.32 -3.10
CA GLU A 52 16.50 1.32 -2.07
C GLU A 52 15.49 2.47 -2.10
N GLY A 53 15.06 2.92 -0.92
CA GLY A 53 14.06 3.98 -0.76
C GLY A 53 12.61 3.53 -0.95
N TYR A 54 12.37 2.24 -1.25
CA TYR A 54 11.03 1.66 -1.31
C TYR A 54 10.71 0.88 -0.04
N TRP A 55 9.44 0.92 0.33
CA TRP A 55 8.89 0.20 1.45
C TRP A 55 7.71 -0.64 1.00
N LEU A 56 7.51 -1.76 1.67
CA LEU A 56 6.44 -2.72 1.39
C LEU A 56 5.54 -2.82 2.61
N VAL A 57 4.26 -2.53 2.41
CA VAL A 57 3.20 -2.74 3.40
C VAL A 57 2.39 -3.95 3.03
N ARG A 58 2.15 -4.85 4.00
CA ARG A 58 1.14 -5.91 3.92
C ARG A 58 0.03 -5.57 4.89
N GLY A 59 -1.14 -5.22 4.37
CA GLY A 59 -2.29 -4.84 5.18
C GLY A 59 -3.60 -5.37 4.65
N ARG A 60 -4.65 -5.22 5.45
CA ARG A 60 -6.01 -5.65 5.15
C ARG A 60 -6.88 -4.47 4.75
N THR A 61 -7.75 -4.69 3.77
CA THR A 61 -8.81 -3.74 3.41
C THR A 61 -10.02 -3.92 4.31
N ALA A 62 -10.92 -2.94 4.37
CA ALA A 62 -12.21 -3.07 5.06
C ALA A 62 -13.04 -4.25 4.52
N ALA A 63 -12.89 -4.59 3.25
CA ALA A 63 -13.54 -5.74 2.61
C ALA A 63 -12.83 -7.09 2.88
N GLY A 64 -11.81 -7.10 3.75
CA GLY A 64 -11.06 -8.31 4.13
C GLY A 64 -10.06 -8.81 3.08
N ARG A 65 -9.86 -8.07 1.98
CA ARG A 65 -8.76 -8.37 1.04
C ARG A 65 -7.43 -8.07 1.71
N ARG A 66 -6.37 -8.78 1.32
CA ARG A 66 -5.01 -8.44 1.72
C ARG A 66 -4.28 -7.83 0.53
N LEU A 67 -3.63 -6.70 0.74
CA LEU A 67 -2.82 -6.05 -0.28
C LEU A 67 -1.35 -6.06 0.12
N LEU A 68 -0.48 -6.18 -0.88
CA LEU A 68 0.89 -5.69 -0.80
C LEU A 68 0.93 -4.33 -1.51
N VAL A 69 1.34 -3.29 -0.78
CA VAL A 69 1.50 -1.94 -1.31
C VAL A 69 2.97 -1.56 -1.24
N ALA A 70 3.54 -1.15 -2.38
CA ALA A 70 4.85 -0.52 -2.40
C ALA A 70 4.67 1.01 -2.34
N TRP A 71 5.47 1.67 -1.50
CA TRP A 71 5.43 3.12 -1.35
C TRP A 71 6.84 3.70 -1.20
N VAL A 72 6.97 5.01 -1.44
CA VAL A 72 8.21 5.79 -1.26
C VAL A 72 7.93 7.03 -0.42
N GLU A 73 8.93 7.51 0.30
CA GLU A 73 8.80 8.77 1.04
C GLU A 73 8.63 9.95 0.08
N TYR A 74 7.61 10.77 0.33
CA TYR A 74 7.34 11.97 -0.44
C TYR A 74 6.61 13.01 0.40
N ARG A 75 7.12 14.24 0.45
CA ARG A 75 6.52 15.37 1.19
C ARG A 75 6.15 15.02 2.64
N ASN A 76 7.06 14.33 3.34
CA ASN A 76 6.86 13.85 4.71
C ASN A 76 5.63 12.93 4.87
N GLY A 77 5.33 12.14 3.85
CA GLY A 77 4.28 11.14 3.86
C GLY A 77 4.64 9.94 2.99
N ARG A 78 3.72 8.99 2.94
CA ARG A 78 3.89 7.71 2.25
C ARG A 78 3.18 7.77 0.92
N TYR A 79 3.92 7.76 -0.18
CA TYR A 79 3.36 7.88 -1.54
C TYR A 79 3.27 6.51 -2.21
N PRO A 80 2.07 5.95 -2.41
CA PRO A 80 1.91 4.64 -3.02
C PRO A 80 2.33 4.68 -4.49
N VAL A 81 3.13 3.69 -4.88
CA VAL A 81 3.63 3.56 -6.26
C VAL A 81 3.21 2.25 -6.91
N HIS A 82 2.76 1.27 -6.13
CA HIS A 82 2.24 0.02 -6.64
C HIS A 82 1.37 -0.69 -5.61
N ALA A 83 0.37 -1.44 -6.06
CA ALA A 83 -0.42 -2.32 -5.19
C ALA A 83 -0.86 -3.58 -5.93
N HIS A 84 -0.91 -4.71 -5.25
CA HIS A 84 -1.56 -5.93 -5.75
C HIS A 84 -2.17 -6.74 -4.61
N VAL A 85 -3.16 -7.58 -4.93
CA VAL A 85 -3.79 -8.49 -3.96
C VAL A 85 -2.85 -9.64 -3.64
N ILE A 86 -2.71 -9.96 -2.36
CA ILE A 86 -1.94 -11.10 -1.88
C ILE A 86 -2.83 -12.10 -1.13
N GLY A 87 -2.42 -13.36 -1.16
CA GLY A 87 -3.18 -14.47 -0.58
C GLY A 87 -4.35 -14.93 -1.45
N ARG A 88 -4.89 -16.12 -1.15
CA ARG A 88 -6.11 -16.61 -1.81
C ARG A 88 -7.33 -15.89 -1.24
N ARG A 89 -8.32 -15.59 -2.08
CA ARG A 89 -9.71 -15.42 -1.62
C ARG A 89 -10.01 -16.62 -0.71
N GLY A 90 -10.41 -16.37 0.54
CA GLY A 90 -10.85 -17.42 1.44
C GLY A 90 -11.80 -18.35 0.69
N LYS A 91 -11.49 -19.64 0.75
CA LYS A 91 -12.31 -20.69 0.14
C LYS A 91 -13.52 -20.95 1.03
#